data_AF-A0A1X7LMR0-F1
#
_entry.id   AF-A0A1X7LMR0-F1
#
_cell.length_a   1.000
_cell.length_b   1.000
_cell.length_c   1.000
_cell.angle_alpha   90.00
_cell.angle_beta   90.00
_cell.angle_gamma   90.00
#
_symmetry.space_group_name_H-M   'P 1'
#
loop_
_entity.id
_entity.type
_entity.pdbx_description
1 polymer ?
#
loop_
_entity_poly.entity_id
_entity_poly.type
_entity_poly.pdbx_seq_one_letter_code
_entity_poly.pdbx_strand_id
1 'polypeptide(L)'
;MSITVNFPAEVRDWIASNLTRGVAPQALVNELVSRNNAVELASAMVNAVSSAFLYGTPMPGEKLEVGAAPLAYEPEPLRVRNGALLQLGERKVRVLSRLQRPAAVHLADFLSAGECEQLIALARPRLDRSTVVDPVTGRNVVAGHRSSHGMFFRLGETPLIARLEARIAELTGLPVENGEGLQMLNYETGAESTPHVDYLIAGNDANRESIARSGQRVGTLLMYLNDVEDGGETVFPQLGWSVVPQRGHALYFEYGNRFGLADPGSLHASTPLRSGEKWVATKWIRARRFVPRKQA
;
A
#
# COMPACT_ATOMS: atom_id res chain seq x y z
N MET A 1 28.93 20.86 2.76
CA MET A 1 28.25 21.83 3.64
C MET A 1 26.79 21.83 3.23
N SER A 2 25.85 21.66 4.17
CA SER A 2 24.45 21.85 3.88
C SER A 2 24.12 23.34 3.84
N ILE A 3 23.27 23.75 2.90
CA ILE A 3 22.73 25.11 2.84
C ILE A 3 21.21 25.03 3.02
N THR A 4 20.65 25.96 3.79
CA THR A 4 19.19 26.07 3.94
C THR A 4 18.64 27.01 2.89
N VAL A 5 17.69 26.55 2.10
CA VAL A 5 17.03 27.30 1.03
C VAL A 5 15.53 27.40 1.27
N ASN A 6 14.90 28.42 0.68
CA ASN A 6 13.44 28.56 0.70
C ASN A 6 12.82 27.46 -0.17
N PHE A 7 11.81 26.77 0.35
CA PHE A 7 11.05 25.76 -0.37
C PHE A 7 9.55 26.06 -0.27
N PRO A 8 9.00 26.85 -1.23
CA PRO A 8 7.61 27.28 -1.18
C PRO A 8 6.64 26.09 -1.17
N ALA A 9 5.58 26.19 -0.36
CA ALA A 9 4.53 25.17 -0.27
C ALA A 9 3.91 24.85 -1.63
N GLU A 10 3.71 25.85 -2.50
CA GLU A 10 3.17 25.66 -3.85
C GLU A 10 4.02 24.71 -4.71
N VAL A 11 5.35 24.87 -4.67
CA VAL A 11 6.28 24.01 -5.41
C VAL A 11 6.28 22.61 -4.82
N ARG A 12 6.31 22.51 -3.49
CA ARG A 12 6.24 21.24 -2.77
C ARG A 12 4.97 20.45 -3.11
N ASP A 13 3.83 21.12 -3.09
CA ASP A 13 2.51 20.53 -3.34
C ASP A 13 2.33 20.20 -4.83
N TRP A 14 2.95 20.97 -5.73
CA TRP A 14 3.04 20.63 -7.15
C TRP A 14 3.87 19.37 -7.40
N ILE A 15 5.06 19.25 -6.78
CA ILE A 15 5.89 18.03 -6.89
C ILE A 15 5.09 16.83 -6.36
N ALA A 16 4.47 16.99 -5.19
CA ALA A 16 3.63 15.98 -4.55
C ALA A 16 2.53 15.46 -5.50
N SER A 17 1.76 16.37 -6.10
CA SER A 17 0.67 16.05 -7.02
C SER A 17 1.13 15.35 -8.30
N ASN A 18 2.35 15.61 -8.77
CA ASN A 18 2.88 14.93 -9.96
C ASN A 18 3.43 13.53 -9.62
N LEU A 19 4.12 13.38 -8.50
CA LEU A 19 4.61 12.07 -8.05
C LEU A 19 3.46 11.10 -7.79
N THR A 20 2.35 11.56 -7.18
CA THR A 20 1.16 10.73 -6.97
C THR A 20 0.46 10.32 -8.26
N ARG A 21 0.65 11.07 -9.35
CA ARG A 21 0.20 10.71 -10.71
C ARG A 21 1.18 9.80 -11.46
N GLY A 22 2.26 9.36 -10.82
CA GLY A 22 3.25 8.47 -11.40
C GLY A 22 4.27 9.16 -12.31
N VAL A 23 4.37 10.50 -12.29
CA VAL A 23 5.41 11.20 -13.04
C VAL A 23 6.78 10.86 -12.44
N ALA A 24 7.73 10.48 -13.29
CA ALA A 24 9.07 10.11 -12.84
C ALA A 24 9.76 11.30 -12.13
N PRO A 25 10.44 11.10 -10.99
CA PRO A 25 11.15 12.17 -10.28
C PRO A 25 12.10 12.98 -11.18
N GLN A 26 12.82 12.31 -12.09
CA GLN A 26 13.73 12.98 -13.01
C GLN A 26 13.00 13.95 -13.97
N ALA A 27 11.77 13.63 -14.39
CA ALA A 27 10.98 14.53 -15.22
C ALA A 27 10.59 15.80 -14.46
N LEU A 28 10.32 15.69 -13.16
CA LEU A 28 10.04 16.83 -12.29
C LEU A 28 11.28 17.68 -12.03
N VAL A 29 12.45 17.05 -11.87
CA VAL A 29 13.73 17.78 -11.79
C VAL A 29 13.93 18.59 -13.06
N ASN A 30 13.75 17.98 -14.23
CA ASN A 30 13.91 18.66 -15.52
C ASN A 30 12.92 19.84 -15.67
N GLU A 31 11.68 19.69 -15.22
CA GLU A 31 10.66 20.75 -15.24
C GLU A 31 10.95 21.89 -14.26
N LEU A 32 11.56 21.63 -13.11
CA LEU A 32 12.01 22.69 -12.20
C LEU A 32 13.23 23.43 -12.75
N VAL A 33 14.14 22.72 -13.41
CA VAL A 33 15.31 23.29 -14.07
C VAL A 33 14.89 24.19 -15.24
N SER A 34 13.88 23.78 -16.03
CA SER A 34 13.33 24.62 -17.11
C SER A 34 12.72 25.93 -16.59
N ARG A 35 12.35 25.98 -15.30
CA ARG A 35 11.84 27.15 -14.58
C ARG A 35 12.95 27.91 -13.81
N ASN A 36 14.20 27.81 -14.25
CA ASN A 36 15.37 28.49 -13.70
C ASN A 36 15.78 28.08 -12.27
N ASN A 37 15.42 26.88 -11.80
CA ASN A 37 16.03 26.33 -10.59
C ASN A 37 17.39 25.71 -10.92
N ALA A 38 18.39 25.91 -10.05
CA ALA A 38 19.64 25.16 -10.13
C ALA A 38 19.37 23.66 -10.04
N VAL A 39 20.13 22.84 -10.76
CA VAL A 39 19.91 21.39 -10.85
C VAL A 39 19.98 20.73 -9.47
N GLU A 40 20.91 21.16 -8.64
CA GLU A 40 21.09 20.66 -7.27
C GLU A 40 19.89 21.02 -6.38
N LEU A 41 19.34 22.22 -6.56
CA LEU A 41 18.16 22.70 -5.83
C LEU A 41 16.91 21.94 -6.27
N ALA A 42 16.68 21.82 -7.59
CA ALA A 42 15.58 21.06 -8.16
C ALA A 42 15.61 19.59 -7.71
N SER A 43 16.80 18.99 -7.75
CA SER A 43 17.02 17.62 -7.28
C SER A 43 16.73 17.49 -5.79
N ALA A 44 17.19 18.44 -4.96
CA ALA A 44 16.91 18.43 -3.53
C ALA A 44 15.42 18.61 -3.22
N MET A 45 14.71 19.50 -3.91
CA MET A 45 13.26 19.70 -3.74
C MET A 45 12.48 18.45 -4.10
N VAL A 46 12.77 17.87 -5.27
CA VAL A 46 12.12 16.63 -5.72
C VAL A 46 12.48 15.47 -4.80
N ASN A 47 13.75 15.33 -4.41
CA ASN A 47 14.17 14.26 -3.50
C ASN A 47 13.57 14.42 -2.11
N ALA A 48 13.40 15.62 -1.58
CA ALA A 48 12.80 15.83 -0.26
C ALA A 48 11.32 15.48 -0.25
N VAL A 49 10.58 15.91 -1.28
CA VAL A 49 9.17 15.55 -1.44
C VAL A 49 9.03 14.07 -1.76
N SER A 50 9.81 13.58 -2.71
CA SER A 50 9.86 12.17 -3.06
C SER A 50 10.19 11.34 -1.82
N SER A 51 11.17 11.71 -1.00
CA SER A 51 11.49 11.00 0.24
C SER A 51 10.32 10.97 1.23
N ALA A 52 9.55 12.05 1.35
CA ALA A 52 8.34 12.06 2.17
C ALA A 52 7.27 11.09 1.63
N PHE A 53 7.10 11.04 0.31
CA PHE A 53 6.21 10.09 -0.34
C PHE A 53 6.72 8.66 -0.33
N LEU A 54 8.02 8.46 -0.46
CA LEU A 54 8.72 7.18 -0.68
C LEU A 54 9.02 6.47 0.63
N TYR A 55 9.35 7.23 1.69
CA TYR A 55 9.80 6.69 2.97
C TYR A 55 8.82 6.98 4.11
N GLY A 56 7.70 7.63 3.83
CA GLY A 56 6.67 7.97 4.83
C GLY A 56 7.14 9.02 5.85
N THR A 57 8.19 9.78 5.54
CA THR A 57 8.67 10.86 6.40
C THR A 57 7.72 12.06 6.35
N PRO A 58 7.78 12.98 7.33
CA PRO A 58 7.04 14.25 7.23
C PRO A 58 7.38 14.97 5.92
N MET A 59 6.37 15.61 5.31
CA MET A 59 6.60 16.50 4.17
C MET A 59 7.54 17.63 4.59
N PRO A 60 8.46 18.07 3.70
CA PRO A 60 9.35 19.17 4.01
C PRO A 60 8.55 20.45 4.31
N GLY A 61 9.04 21.23 5.28
CA GLY A 61 8.51 22.56 5.60
C GLY A 61 8.91 23.60 4.54
N GLU A 62 8.71 24.88 4.87
CA GLU A 62 9.06 26.00 3.97
C GLU A 62 10.58 26.20 3.78
N LYS A 63 11.39 25.44 4.52
CA LYS A 63 12.85 25.46 4.42
C LYS A 63 13.34 24.07 4.09
N LEU A 64 14.30 23.99 3.19
CA LEU A 64 14.93 22.76 2.75
C LEU A 64 16.43 22.83 3.01
N GLU A 65 17.00 21.78 3.59
CA GLU A 65 18.46 21.62 3.64
C GLU A 65 18.94 20.91 2.37
N VAL A 66 19.75 21.61 1.58
CA VAL A 66 20.40 21.09 0.37
C VAL A 66 21.79 20.61 0.76
N GLY A 67 22.12 19.35 0.44
CA GLY A 67 23.41 18.73 0.75
C GLY A 67 23.39 17.74 1.93
N ALA A 68 22.24 17.51 2.56
CA ALA A 68 22.02 16.34 3.41
C ALA A 68 21.94 15.08 2.54
N ALA A 69 22.53 13.97 3.00
CA ALA A 69 22.37 12.68 2.31
C ALA A 69 20.88 12.27 2.34
N PRO A 70 20.32 11.80 1.22
CA PRO A 70 18.93 11.34 1.21
C PRO A 70 18.72 10.23 2.23
N LEU A 71 17.59 10.25 2.94
CA LEU A 71 17.18 9.16 3.81
C LEU A 71 17.03 7.90 2.94
N ALA A 72 17.94 6.94 3.12
CA ALA A 72 17.89 5.68 2.38
C ALA A 72 17.13 4.64 3.21
N TYR A 73 16.13 4.01 2.60
CA TYR A 73 15.51 2.83 3.19
C TYR A 73 16.52 1.67 3.21
N GLU A 74 16.74 1.11 4.41
CA GLU A 74 17.45 -0.16 4.58
C GLU A 74 16.46 -1.32 4.48
N PRO A 75 16.57 -2.21 3.47
CA PRO A 75 15.74 -3.39 3.36
C PRO A 75 15.97 -4.36 4.50
N GLU A 76 14.88 -4.91 5.03
CA GLU A 76 14.89 -5.97 6.04
C GLU A 76 14.36 -7.28 5.44
N PRO A 77 14.86 -8.44 5.91
CA PRO A 77 14.30 -9.72 5.50
C PRO A 77 12.82 -9.83 5.84
N LEU A 78 12.07 -10.49 4.95
CA LEU A 78 10.64 -10.77 5.15
C LEU A 78 10.41 -11.54 6.46
N ARG A 79 9.44 -11.11 7.29
CA ARG A 79 9.08 -11.80 8.55
C ARG A 79 8.56 -13.23 8.33
N VAL A 80 8.00 -13.52 7.15
CA VAL A 80 7.50 -14.85 6.79
C VAL A 80 8.65 -15.85 6.73
N ARG A 81 8.61 -16.85 7.61
CA ARG A 81 9.60 -17.95 7.70
C ARG A 81 9.95 -18.53 6.32
N ASN A 82 11.21 -18.93 6.17
CA ASN A 82 11.68 -19.63 4.97
C ASN A 82 11.09 -21.04 4.87
N GLY A 83 10.90 -21.51 3.64
CA GLY A 83 10.33 -22.82 3.34
C GLY A 83 9.41 -22.79 2.12
N ALA A 84 9.32 -23.92 1.42
CA ALA A 84 8.44 -24.07 0.25
C ALA A 84 6.97 -24.33 0.65
N LEU A 85 6.73 -24.84 1.86
CA LEU A 85 5.40 -25.15 2.39
C LEU A 85 5.30 -24.61 3.83
N LEU A 86 4.27 -23.80 4.08
CA LEU A 86 3.97 -23.21 5.38
C LEU A 86 2.73 -23.91 5.95
N GLN A 87 2.83 -24.46 7.16
CA GLN A 87 1.68 -24.88 7.95
C GLN A 87 1.13 -23.68 8.76
N LEU A 88 -0.02 -23.14 8.37
CA LEU A 88 -0.69 -22.01 9.03
C LEU A 88 -2.06 -22.48 9.54
N GLY A 89 -2.16 -22.73 10.84
CA GLY A 89 -3.25 -23.48 11.44
C GLY A 89 -3.42 -24.84 10.76
N GLU A 90 -4.62 -25.12 10.27
CA GLU A 90 -4.93 -26.36 9.54
C GLU A 90 -4.53 -26.32 8.05
N ARG A 91 -4.14 -25.15 7.50
CA ARG A 91 -3.82 -25.00 6.08
C ARG A 91 -2.34 -25.21 5.78
N LYS A 92 -2.09 -25.95 4.69
CA LYS A 92 -0.79 -26.02 4.03
C LYS A 92 -0.77 -25.00 2.89
N VAL A 93 0.06 -23.98 3.02
CA VAL A 93 0.19 -22.87 2.06
C VAL A 93 1.52 -22.98 1.35
N ARG A 94 1.52 -22.97 0.02
CA ARG A 94 2.72 -23.15 -0.78
C ARG A 94 3.32 -21.80 -1.14
N VAL A 95 4.64 -21.67 -0.98
CA VAL A 95 5.37 -20.49 -1.42
C VAL A 95 5.71 -20.66 -2.90
N LEU A 96 5.20 -19.75 -3.73
CA LEU A 96 5.41 -19.77 -5.18
C LEU A 96 6.65 -18.96 -5.56
N SER A 97 6.82 -17.78 -4.95
CA SER A 97 7.98 -16.93 -5.20
C SER A 97 8.24 -16.00 -4.02
N ARG A 98 9.46 -15.45 -3.97
CA ARG A 98 9.89 -14.44 -3.00
C ARG A 98 10.60 -13.31 -3.73
N LEU A 99 10.41 -12.11 -3.24
CA LEU A 99 11.11 -10.92 -3.69
C LEU A 99 11.87 -10.33 -2.48
N GLN A 100 13.10 -9.88 -2.72
CA GLN A 100 13.93 -9.27 -1.68
C GLN A 100 13.58 -7.80 -1.45
N ARG A 101 13.10 -7.11 -2.49
CA ARG A 101 12.73 -5.69 -2.41
C ARG A 101 11.57 -5.33 -3.36
N PRO A 102 10.40 -4.89 -2.84
CA PRO A 102 10.04 -4.96 -1.43
C PRO A 102 10.10 -6.41 -0.98
N ALA A 103 10.34 -6.61 0.31
CA ALA A 103 10.29 -7.95 0.87
C ALA A 103 8.88 -8.51 0.64
N ALA A 104 8.75 -9.54 -0.20
CA ALA A 104 7.43 -10.08 -0.58
C ALA A 104 7.44 -11.60 -0.75
N VAL A 105 6.28 -12.21 -0.59
CA VAL A 105 6.02 -13.63 -0.86
C VAL A 105 4.69 -13.81 -1.57
N HIS A 106 4.71 -14.58 -2.65
CA HIS A 106 3.52 -15.03 -3.35
C HIS A 106 3.16 -16.45 -2.88
N LEU A 107 1.91 -16.65 -2.49
CA LEU A 107 1.42 -17.83 -1.80
C LEU A 107 0.27 -18.46 -2.59
N ALA A 108 0.34 -19.77 -2.84
CA ALA A 108 -0.79 -20.57 -3.26
C ALA A 108 -1.49 -21.22 -2.06
N ASP A 109 -2.77 -21.55 -2.26
CA ASP A 109 -3.61 -22.29 -1.29
C ASP A 109 -3.81 -21.56 0.06
N PHE A 110 -3.63 -20.23 0.07
CA PHE A 110 -3.82 -19.40 1.27
C PHE A 110 -5.29 -19.38 1.73
N LEU A 111 -6.23 -19.37 0.78
CA LEU A 111 -7.66 -19.59 1.00
C LEU A 111 -8.12 -20.82 0.21
N SER A 112 -9.15 -21.52 0.70
CA SER A 112 -9.88 -22.47 -0.16
C SER A 112 -10.87 -21.75 -1.07
N ALA A 113 -11.31 -22.44 -2.13
CA ALA A 113 -12.42 -21.97 -2.96
C ALA A 113 -13.67 -21.62 -2.13
N GLY A 114 -14.05 -22.47 -1.17
CA GLY A 114 -15.19 -22.21 -0.28
C GLY A 114 -15.00 -20.99 0.63
N GLU A 115 -13.78 -20.74 1.13
CA GLU A 115 -13.50 -19.50 1.87
C GLU A 115 -13.64 -18.26 0.98
N CYS A 116 -13.17 -18.34 -0.28
CA CYS A 116 -13.29 -17.26 -1.25
C CYS A 116 -14.77 -16.95 -1.57
N GLU A 117 -15.55 -17.99 -1.89
CA GLU A 117 -16.98 -17.87 -2.19
C GLU A 117 -17.77 -17.29 -1.02
N GLN A 118 -17.48 -17.75 0.20
CA GLN A 118 -18.14 -17.25 1.40
C GLN A 118 -17.79 -15.78 1.69
N LEU A 119 -16.53 -15.36 1.48
CA LEU A 119 -16.12 -13.96 1.61
C LEU A 119 -16.86 -13.07 0.61
N ILE A 120 -16.94 -13.48 -0.66
CA ILE A 120 -17.66 -12.75 -1.72
C ILE A 120 -19.15 -12.64 -1.36
N ALA A 121 -19.78 -13.75 -0.95
CA ALA A 121 -21.21 -13.78 -0.61
C ALA A 121 -21.54 -12.85 0.58
N LEU A 122 -20.70 -12.82 1.61
CA LEU A 122 -20.87 -11.93 2.76
C LEU A 122 -20.65 -10.45 2.40
N ALA A 123 -19.77 -10.17 1.44
CA ALA A 123 -19.38 -8.81 1.07
C ALA A 123 -20.32 -8.16 0.05
N ARG A 124 -20.79 -8.93 -0.94
CA ARG A 124 -21.60 -8.45 -2.07
C ARG A 124 -22.79 -7.57 -1.68
N PRO A 125 -23.63 -7.89 -0.68
CA PRO A 125 -24.77 -7.05 -0.31
C PRO A 125 -24.38 -5.76 0.45
N ARG A 126 -23.10 -5.58 0.81
CA ARG A 126 -22.59 -4.46 1.61
C ARG A 126 -21.65 -3.54 0.84
N LEU A 127 -21.38 -3.85 -0.42
CA LEU A 127 -20.50 -3.06 -1.26
C LEU A 127 -21.09 -1.67 -1.51
N ASP A 128 -20.26 -0.66 -1.38
CA ASP A 128 -20.54 0.71 -1.80
C ASP A 128 -19.39 1.22 -2.67
N ARG A 129 -19.58 2.33 -3.39
CA ARG A 129 -18.54 2.91 -4.24
C ARG A 129 -17.32 3.28 -3.38
N SER A 130 -16.13 2.83 -3.79
CA SER A 130 -14.91 3.09 -3.03
C SER A 130 -14.61 4.59 -2.99
N THR A 131 -14.26 5.08 -1.81
CA THR A 131 -13.69 6.42 -1.63
C THR A 131 -12.19 6.31 -1.36
N VAL A 132 -11.49 7.40 -1.60
CA VAL A 132 -10.07 7.54 -1.29
C VAL A 132 -9.89 8.71 -0.35
N VAL A 133 -8.87 8.66 0.51
CA VAL A 133 -8.52 9.81 1.35
C VAL A 133 -7.76 10.78 0.48
N ASP A 134 -8.36 11.95 0.24
CA ASP A 134 -7.72 13.04 -0.46
C ASP A 134 -6.44 13.44 0.30
N PRO A 135 -5.27 13.43 -0.35
CA PRO A 135 -3.99 13.63 0.34
C PRO A 135 -3.82 15.06 0.86
N VAL A 136 -4.55 16.03 0.32
CA VAL A 136 -4.48 17.45 0.68
C VAL A 136 -5.48 17.80 1.79
N THR A 137 -6.72 17.31 1.67
CA THR A 137 -7.84 17.68 2.54
C THR A 137 -8.15 16.63 3.62
N GLY A 138 -7.61 15.41 3.49
CA GLY A 138 -7.86 14.30 4.42
C GLY A 138 -9.30 13.78 4.41
N ARG A 139 -10.13 14.19 3.44
CA ARG A 139 -11.53 13.77 3.30
C ARG A 139 -11.64 12.54 2.40
N ASN A 140 -12.64 11.71 2.67
CA ASN A 140 -13.04 10.65 1.74
C ASN A 140 -13.69 11.28 0.51
N VAL A 141 -13.02 11.19 -0.64
CA VAL A 141 -13.55 11.64 -1.93
C VAL A 141 -13.76 10.44 -2.84
N VAL A 142 -14.82 10.46 -3.64
CA VAL A 142 -14.97 9.54 -4.77
C VAL A 142 -14.03 10.05 -5.84
N ALA A 143 -12.80 9.53 -5.89
CA ALA A 143 -11.87 9.94 -6.92
C ALA A 143 -12.05 9.11 -8.19
N GLY A 144 -11.91 9.76 -9.35
CA GLY A 144 -11.92 9.06 -10.65
C GLY A 144 -10.80 8.03 -10.81
N HIS A 145 -9.79 8.04 -9.92
CA HIS A 145 -8.61 7.18 -9.97
C HIS A 145 -8.77 5.81 -9.25
N ARG A 146 -9.94 5.52 -8.67
CA ARG A 146 -10.28 4.21 -8.11
C ARG A 146 -11.73 3.88 -8.41
N SER A 147 -11.96 3.04 -9.42
CA SER A 147 -13.29 2.68 -9.91
C SER A 147 -13.76 1.31 -9.38
N SER A 148 -13.50 1.02 -8.11
CA SER A 148 -13.92 -0.22 -7.44
C SER A 148 -15.10 0.01 -6.50
N HIS A 149 -15.84 -1.05 -6.19
CA HIS A 149 -16.75 -1.10 -5.04
C HIS A 149 -16.03 -1.75 -3.84
N GLY A 150 -16.33 -1.32 -2.62
CA GLY A 150 -15.68 -1.88 -1.43
C GLY A 150 -16.48 -1.78 -0.14
N MET A 151 -16.06 -2.58 0.84
CA MET A 151 -16.57 -2.58 2.21
C MET A 151 -15.50 -3.10 3.18
N PHE A 152 -15.70 -2.92 4.48
CA PHE A 152 -14.81 -3.45 5.53
C PHE A 152 -15.53 -4.42 6.48
N PHE A 153 -14.95 -5.59 6.71
CA PHE A 153 -15.30 -6.42 7.86
C PHE A 153 -14.52 -5.92 9.08
N ARG A 154 -15.16 -5.90 10.24
CA ARG A 154 -14.51 -5.68 11.54
C ARG A 154 -13.69 -6.91 11.92
N LEU A 155 -12.75 -6.73 12.85
CA LEU A 155 -11.98 -7.84 13.40
C LEU A 155 -12.93 -8.87 14.03
N GLY A 156 -12.69 -10.15 13.73
CA GLY A 156 -13.48 -11.26 14.23
C GLY A 156 -14.99 -11.19 13.91
N GLU A 157 -15.42 -10.41 12.92
CA GLU A 157 -16.85 -10.15 12.68
C GLU A 157 -17.65 -11.43 12.40
N THR A 158 -17.02 -12.43 11.78
CA THR A 158 -17.59 -13.76 11.61
C THR A 158 -16.56 -14.83 11.97
N PRO A 159 -16.97 -16.09 12.24
CA PRO A 159 -16.03 -17.19 12.46
C PRO A 159 -15.04 -17.40 11.30
N LEU A 160 -15.45 -17.12 10.06
CA LEU A 160 -14.56 -17.16 8.90
C LEU A 160 -13.48 -16.09 8.99
N ILE A 161 -13.87 -14.84 9.29
CA ILE A 161 -12.94 -13.72 9.43
C ILE A 161 -11.97 -13.98 10.58
N ALA A 162 -12.45 -14.45 11.74
CA ALA A 162 -11.60 -14.78 12.88
C ALA A 162 -10.53 -15.85 12.55
N ARG A 163 -10.92 -16.93 11.85
CA ARG A 163 -9.97 -17.97 11.40
C ARG A 163 -8.96 -17.43 10.39
N LEU A 164 -9.40 -16.59 9.46
CA LEU A 164 -8.52 -15.97 8.48
C LEU A 164 -7.52 -15.03 9.17
N GLU A 165 -7.96 -14.22 10.11
CA GLU A 165 -7.09 -13.31 10.86
C GLU A 165 -6.05 -14.06 11.71
N ALA A 166 -6.42 -15.18 12.33
CA ALA A 166 -5.47 -16.06 13.02
C ALA A 166 -4.40 -16.61 12.06
N ARG A 167 -4.80 -17.06 10.86
CA ARG A 167 -3.87 -17.50 9.81
C ARG A 167 -2.92 -16.39 9.37
N ILE A 168 -3.42 -15.16 9.25
CA ILE A 168 -2.61 -13.99 8.90
C ILE A 168 -1.62 -13.69 10.03
N ALA A 169 -2.05 -13.74 11.28
CA ALA A 169 -1.17 -13.54 12.44
C ALA A 169 -0.02 -14.57 12.47
N GLU A 170 -0.32 -15.85 12.17
CA GLU A 170 0.70 -16.88 12.02
C GLU A 170 1.65 -16.65 10.83
N LEU A 171 1.13 -16.14 9.71
CA LEU A 171 1.95 -15.80 8.53
C LEU A 171 2.94 -14.68 8.85
N THR A 172 2.47 -13.60 9.46
CA THR A 172 3.24 -12.36 9.65
C THR A 172 4.01 -12.32 10.97
N GLY A 173 3.69 -13.20 11.92
CA GLY A 173 4.23 -13.17 13.28
C GLY A 173 3.75 -11.95 14.08
N LEU A 174 2.66 -11.30 13.67
CA LEU A 174 2.10 -10.12 14.33
C LEU A 174 0.71 -10.44 14.90
N PRO A 175 0.32 -9.87 16.06
CA PRO A 175 -0.99 -10.11 16.65
C PRO A 175 -2.14 -9.75 15.70
N VAL A 176 -3.28 -10.42 15.83
CA VAL A 176 -4.49 -10.14 15.04
C VAL A 176 -4.89 -8.67 15.13
N GLU A 177 -4.69 -8.07 16.30
CA GLU A 177 -5.02 -6.69 16.61
C GLU A 177 -4.14 -5.67 15.88
N ASN A 178 -3.02 -6.09 15.29
CA ASN A 178 -2.23 -5.23 14.41
C ASN A 178 -2.88 -5.07 13.03
N GLY A 179 -3.82 -5.95 12.67
CA GLY A 179 -4.55 -5.84 11.42
C GLY A 179 -5.65 -4.78 11.46
N GLU A 180 -5.76 -3.98 10.41
CA GLU A 180 -6.98 -3.19 10.15
C GLU A 180 -8.17 -4.11 9.80
N GLY A 181 -9.39 -3.57 9.70
CA GLY A 181 -10.53 -4.33 9.17
C GLY A 181 -10.23 -4.91 7.78
N LEU A 182 -10.77 -6.09 7.47
CA LEU A 182 -10.56 -6.74 6.18
C LEU A 182 -11.31 -5.97 5.09
N GLN A 183 -10.58 -5.32 4.19
CA GLN A 183 -11.18 -4.59 3.08
C GLN A 183 -11.54 -5.56 1.96
N MET A 184 -12.79 -5.55 1.53
CA MET A 184 -13.26 -6.26 0.35
C MET A 184 -13.36 -5.29 -0.81
N LEU A 185 -12.90 -5.70 -1.99
CA LEU A 185 -12.93 -4.90 -3.22
C LEU A 185 -13.46 -5.74 -4.36
N ASN A 186 -14.32 -5.12 -5.18
CA ASN A 186 -14.78 -5.64 -6.46
C ASN A 186 -14.45 -4.63 -7.57
N TYR A 187 -13.78 -5.13 -8.60
CA TYR A 187 -13.45 -4.40 -9.82
C TYR A 187 -14.29 -4.99 -10.96
N GLU A 188 -14.99 -4.11 -11.67
CA GLU A 188 -15.69 -4.43 -12.91
C GLU A 188 -14.77 -4.20 -14.11
N THR A 189 -15.20 -4.62 -15.30
CA THR A 189 -14.42 -4.38 -16.53
C THR A 189 -14.14 -2.89 -16.73
N GLY A 190 -12.91 -2.56 -17.10
CA GLY A 190 -12.37 -1.20 -17.19
C GLY A 190 -11.87 -0.63 -15.87
N ALA A 191 -12.18 -1.26 -14.73
CA ALA A 191 -11.75 -0.73 -13.44
C ALA A 191 -10.27 -1.00 -13.16
N GLU A 192 -9.63 -0.02 -12.53
CA GLU A 192 -8.22 -0.08 -12.16
C GLU A 192 -7.97 0.54 -10.79
N SER A 193 -6.71 0.45 -10.33
CA SER A 193 -6.19 1.25 -9.24
C SER A 193 -4.87 1.84 -9.67
N THR A 194 -4.78 3.18 -9.70
CA THR A 194 -3.54 3.88 -10.07
C THR A 194 -2.38 3.54 -9.13
N PRO A 195 -1.11 3.73 -9.54
CA PRO A 195 0.05 3.53 -8.68
C PRO A 195 -0.06 4.27 -7.35
N HIS A 196 0.10 3.54 -6.25
CA HIS A 196 0.04 4.07 -4.89
C HIS A 196 0.87 3.22 -3.93
N VAL A 197 1.01 3.74 -2.72
CA VAL A 197 1.66 3.07 -1.59
C VAL A 197 0.64 2.86 -0.49
N ASP A 198 0.80 1.78 0.28
CA ASP A 198 -0.14 1.47 1.34
C ASP A 198 0.21 2.11 2.68
N TYR A 199 1.47 2.47 2.91
CA TYR A 199 1.87 3.19 4.11
C TYR A 199 1.28 4.60 4.15
N LEU A 200 1.10 5.10 5.37
CA LEU A 200 0.51 6.40 5.61
C LEU A 200 1.57 7.49 5.44
N ILE A 201 1.36 8.38 4.48
CA ILE A 201 2.22 9.55 4.26
C ILE A 201 1.96 10.55 5.39
N ALA A 202 2.97 10.80 6.24
CA ALA A 202 2.85 11.65 7.43
C ALA A 202 2.58 13.15 7.14
N GLY A 203 2.56 13.54 5.87
CA GLY A 203 2.33 14.90 5.41
C GLY A 203 0.98 15.50 5.79
N ASN A 204 -0.09 14.71 5.91
CA ASN A 204 -1.43 15.21 6.28
C ASN A 204 -1.85 14.83 7.71
N ASP A 205 -2.70 15.66 8.30
CA ASP A 205 -3.09 15.60 9.71
C ASP A 205 -3.80 14.29 10.07
N ALA A 206 -4.67 13.81 9.18
CA ALA A 206 -5.42 12.57 9.37
C ALA A 206 -4.49 11.35 9.49
N ASN A 207 -3.45 11.29 8.66
CA ASN A 207 -2.43 10.26 8.72
C ASN A 207 -1.57 10.38 9.97
N ARG A 208 -1.16 11.59 10.38
CA ARG A 208 -0.40 11.79 11.62
C ARG A 208 -1.16 11.30 12.85
N GLU A 209 -2.44 11.63 12.97
CA GLU A 209 -3.28 11.12 14.05
C GLU A 209 -3.40 9.59 14.00
N SER A 210 -3.58 9.01 12.82
CA SER A 210 -3.67 7.55 12.68
C SER A 210 -2.35 6.86 13.04
N ILE A 211 -1.20 7.41 12.64
CA ILE A 211 0.12 6.88 12.99
C ILE A 211 0.35 7.01 14.51
N ALA A 212 -0.02 8.14 15.10
CA ALA A 212 0.09 8.33 16.55
C ALA A 212 -0.73 7.29 17.33
N ARG A 213 -1.95 7.00 16.90
CA ARG A 213 -2.83 6.00 17.55
C ARG A 213 -2.41 4.55 17.34
N SER A 214 -2.00 4.18 16.13
CA SER A 214 -1.87 2.76 15.71
C SER A 214 -0.52 2.39 15.12
N GLY A 215 0.40 3.34 15.02
CA GLY A 215 1.65 3.17 14.29
C GLY A 215 1.46 3.21 12.77
N GLN A 216 2.57 3.14 12.06
CA GLN A 216 2.63 3.07 10.61
C GLN A 216 2.07 1.73 10.11
N ARG A 217 1.56 1.66 8.87
CA ARG A 217 1.35 0.37 8.19
C ARG A 217 2.72 -0.19 7.79
N VAL A 218 2.94 -1.47 7.98
CA VAL A 218 4.25 -2.11 7.77
C VAL A 218 4.22 -3.22 6.72
N GLY A 219 3.03 -3.68 6.34
CA GLY A 219 2.85 -4.68 5.30
C GLY A 219 1.39 -4.81 4.89
N THR A 220 1.20 -5.42 3.72
CA THR A 220 -0.10 -5.66 3.11
C THR A 220 -0.19 -7.11 2.65
N LEU A 221 -1.33 -7.73 2.95
CA LEU A 221 -1.73 -9.00 2.36
C LEU A 221 -2.90 -8.77 1.40
N LEU A 222 -2.66 -9.03 0.12
CA LEU A 222 -3.68 -9.10 -0.93
C LEU A 222 -4.08 -10.56 -1.13
N MET A 223 -5.37 -10.87 -1.07
CA MET A 223 -5.92 -12.20 -1.31
C MET A 223 -6.86 -12.16 -2.50
N TYR A 224 -6.58 -12.97 -3.52
CA TYR A 224 -7.37 -13.03 -4.74
C TYR A 224 -8.50 -14.05 -4.57
N LEU A 225 -9.76 -13.62 -4.73
CA LEU A 225 -10.93 -14.43 -4.36
C LEU A 225 -11.58 -15.12 -5.56
N ASN A 226 -11.21 -14.74 -6.77
CA ASN A 226 -11.61 -15.40 -7.99
C ASN A 226 -10.49 -15.36 -9.03
N ASP A 227 -10.59 -16.24 -10.02
CA ASP A 227 -9.75 -16.20 -11.19
C ASP A 227 -10.23 -15.05 -12.09
N VAL A 228 -9.27 -14.32 -12.66
CA VAL A 228 -9.52 -13.23 -13.60
C VAL A 228 -9.21 -13.71 -15.00
N GLU A 229 -10.09 -13.43 -15.95
CA GLU A 229 -9.93 -13.87 -17.35
C GLU A 229 -8.82 -13.08 -18.06
N ASP A 230 -8.85 -11.74 -17.98
CA ASP A 230 -7.84 -10.89 -18.60
C ASP A 230 -7.66 -9.54 -17.88
N GLY A 231 -6.40 -9.13 -17.70
CA GLY A 231 -6.00 -7.92 -16.98
C GLY A 231 -6.07 -8.08 -15.45
N GLY A 232 -6.19 -6.95 -14.74
CA GLY A 232 -6.32 -6.95 -13.28
C GLY A 232 -5.10 -7.44 -12.51
N GLU A 233 -3.91 -7.52 -13.10
CA GLU A 233 -2.67 -7.84 -12.39
C GLU A 233 -2.36 -6.83 -11.29
N THR A 234 -1.82 -7.30 -10.17
CA THR A 234 -1.14 -6.42 -9.21
C THR A 234 0.27 -6.15 -9.72
N VAL A 235 0.59 -4.91 -10.08
CA VAL A 235 1.88 -4.54 -10.67
C VAL A 235 2.71 -3.67 -9.73
N PHE A 236 4.02 -3.89 -9.71
CA PHE A 236 5.04 -3.08 -9.05
C PHE A 236 5.87 -2.41 -10.14
N PRO A 237 5.44 -1.23 -10.65
CA PRO A 237 5.97 -0.66 -11.88
C PRO A 237 7.46 -0.32 -11.81
N GLN A 238 7.95 0.07 -10.63
CA GLN A 238 9.38 0.38 -10.44
C GLN A 238 10.29 -0.84 -10.57
N LEU A 239 9.72 -2.05 -10.48
CA LEU A 239 10.46 -3.31 -10.47
C LEU A 239 10.21 -4.13 -11.72
N GLY A 240 9.27 -3.72 -12.58
CA GLY A 240 8.82 -4.53 -13.71
C GLY A 240 8.23 -5.87 -13.28
N TRP A 241 7.67 -5.96 -12.07
CA TRP A 241 7.10 -7.20 -11.52
C TRP A 241 5.58 -7.13 -11.46
N SER A 242 4.91 -8.23 -11.79
CA SER A 242 3.46 -8.35 -11.75
C SER A 242 3.03 -9.69 -11.16
N VAL A 243 1.89 -9.69 -10.45
CA VAL A 243 1.24 -10.88 -9.92
C VAL A 243 -0.15 -11.00 -10.55
N VAL A 244 -0.37 -12.12 -11.22
CA VAL A 244 -1.66 -12.46 -11.83
C VAL A 244 -2.63 -12.96 -10.75
N PRO A 245 -3.87 -12.45 -10.68
CA PRO A 245 -4.86 -12.91 -9.72
C PRO A 245 -5.25 -14.36 -10.00
N GLN A 246 -5.12 -15.22 -8.99
CA GLN A 246 -5.56 -16.61 -9.05
C GLN A 246 -6.31 -16.94 -7.77
N ARG A 247 -7.47 -17.58 -7.89
CA ARG A 247 -8.35 -17.81 -6.75
C ARG A 247 -7.63 -18.54 -5.62
N GLY A 248 -7.75 -17.99 -4.42
CA GLY A 248 -7.15 -18.52 -3.20
C GLY A 248 -5.65 -18.27 -3.05
N HIS A 249 -5.02 -17.62 -4.03
CA HIS A 249 -3.65 -17.14 -3.89
C HIS A 249 -3.61 -15.82 -3.11
N ALA A 250 -2.46 -15.56 -2.50
CA ALA A 250 -2.23 -14.33 -1.77
C ALA A 250 -0.83 -13.79 -2.02
N LEU A 251 -0.72 -12.46 -2.08
CA LEU A 251 0.53 -11.74 -2.13
C LEU A 251 0.70 -10.97 -0.83
N TYR A 252 1.75 -11.30 -0.07
CA TYR A 252 2.15 -10.52 1.11
C TYR A 252 3.43 -9.75 0.79
N PHE A 253 3.44 -8.45 1.07
CA PHE A 253 4.64 -7.62 0.94
C PHE A 253 4.77 -6.67 2.12
N GLU A 254 6.01 -6.45 2.54
CA GLU A 254 6.40 -5.59 3.65
C GLU A 254 7.13 -4.36 3.13
N TYR A 255 6.92 -3.26 3.85
CA TYR A 255 7.55 -1.99 3.55
C TYR A 255 8.06 -1.30 4.81
N GLY A 256 7.63 -1.65 6.02
CA GLY A 256 8.15 -1.03 7.24
C GLY A 256 9.46 -1.68 7.74
N ASN A 257 10.47 -0.88 8.06
CA ASN A 257 11.70 -1.33 8.74
C ASN A 257 11.76 -0.90 10.22
N ARG A 258 12.78 -1.36 10.96
CA ARG A 258 12.97 -1.03 12.39
C ARG A 258 13.23 0.45 12.67
N PHE A 259 13.60 1.23 11.66
CA PHE A 259 13.83 2.68 11.77
C PHE A 259 12.55 3.49 11.57
N GLY A 260 11.41 2.84 11.34
CA GLY A 260 10.14 3.50 11.08
C GLY A 260 10.03 4.10 9.67
N LEU A 261 10.95 3.76 8.76
CA LEU A 261 10.87 4.13 7.35
C LEU A 261 10.06 3.09 6.57
N ALA A 262 9.43 3.53 5.49
CA ALA A 262 8.73 2.68 4.55
C ALA A 262 9.53 2.43 3.26
N ASP A 263 9.41 1.26 2.62
CA ASP A 263 10.08 0.98 1.33
C ASP A 263 9.27 1.56 0.17
N PRO A 264 9.82 2.49 -0.61
CA PRO A 264 9.16 2.96 -1.82
C PRO A 264 9.00 1.90 -2.90
N GLY A 265 9.83 0.85 -2.87
CA GLY A 265 9.70 -0.28 -3.80
C GLY A 265 8.33 -0.97 -3.73
N SER A 266 7.56 -0.72 -2.66
CA SER A 266 6.19 -1.19 -2.50
C SER A 266 5.14 -0.41 -3.30
N LEU A 267 5.53 0.61 -4.08
CA LEU A 267 4.62 1.27 -5.02
C LEU A 267 4.00 0.22 -5.94
N HIS A 268 2.67 0.15 -5.94
CA HIS A 268 1.93 -0.85 -6.69
C HIS A 268 0.61 -0.31 -7.23
N ALA A 269 0.06 -1.01 -8.21
CA ALA A 269 -1.20 -0.70 -8.87
C ALA A 269 -1.98 -1.98 -9.17
N SER A 270 -3.26 -1.83 -9.52
CA SER A 270 -4.01 -2.85 -10.25
C SER A 270 -4.16 -2.37 -11.69
N THR A 271 -3.71 -3.15 -12.66
CA THR A 271 -3.97 -2.84 -14.08
C THR A 271 -5.48 -2.84 -14.37
N PRO A 272 -5.90 -2.18 -15.46
CA PRO A 272 -7.28 -2.27 -15.92
C PRO A 272 -7.72 -3.72 -16.11
N LEU A 273 -8.89 -4.05 -15.54
CA LEU A 273 -9.55 -5.31 -15.81
C LEU A 273 -10.10 -5.28 -17.24
N ARG A 274 -9.71 -6.22 -18.10
CA ARG A 274 -10.13 -6.25 -19.51
C ARG A 274 -11.35 -7.13 -19.74
N SER A 275 -11.50 -8.21 -18.98
CA SER A 275 -12.68 -9.08 -19.00
C SER A 275 -13.00 -9.66 -17.62
N GLY A 276 -14.29 -9.91 -17.36
CA GLY A 276 -14.80 -10.52 -16.14
C GLY A 276 -14.96 -9.55 -14.96
N GLU A 277 -14.83 -10.09 -13.75
CA GLU A 277 -14.79 -9.34 -12.49
C GLU A 277 -13.55 -9.75 -11.68
N LYS A 278 -13.04 -8.86 -10.82
CA LYS A 278 -11.94 -9.16 -9.89
C LYS A 278 -12.35 -8.85 -8.47
N TRP A 279 -12.25 -9.85 -7.60
CA TRP A 279 -12.49 -9.77 -6.16
C TRP A 279 -11.18 -9.92 -5.39
N VAL A 280 -10.92 -8.97 -4.50
CA VAL A 280 -9.73 -8.97 -3.64
C VAL A 280 -10.14 -8.68 -2.20
N ALA A 281 -9.60 -9.44 -1.26
CA ALA A 281 -9.58 -9.08 0.15
C ALA A 281 -8.20 -8.53 0.51
N THR A 282 -8.16 -7.35 1.12
CA THR A 282 -6.93 -6.66 1.53
C THR A 282 -6.87 -6.53 3.03
N LYS A 283 -5.74 -6.94 3.63
CA LYS A 283 -5.45 -6.75 5.04
C LYS A 283 -4.20 -5.88 5.18
N TRP A 284 -4.38 -4.65 5.68
CA TRP A 284 -3.26 -3.81 6.08
C TRP A 284 -2.83 -4.15 7.50
N ILE A 285 -1.52 -4.24 7.70
CA ILE A 285 -0.91 -4.59 8.98
C ILE A 285 -0.19 -3.38 9.56
N ARG A 286 -0.48 -3.05 10.82
CA ARG A 286 0.09 -1.94 11.57
C ARG A 286 1.29 -2.37 12.41
N ALA A 287 2.19 -1.43 12.67
CA ALA A 287 3.31 -1.61 13.60
C ALA A 287 2.86 -1.83 15.05
N ARG A 288 1.67 -1.33 15.43
CA ARG A 288 1.07 -1.49 16.76
C ARG A 288 -0.39 -1.88 16.62
N ARG A 289 -1.04 -2.20 17.76
CA ARG A 289 -2.48 -2.44 17.82
C ARG A 289 -3.26 -1.36 17.07
N PHE A 290 -4.10 -1.78 16.13
CA PHE A 290 -4.99 -0.91 15.41
C PHE A 290 -6.11 -0.42 16.32
N VAL A 291 -6.32 0.90 16.31
CA VAL A 291 -7.36 1.59 17.07
C VAL A 291 -8.12 2.46 16.06
N PRO A 292 -9.35 2.07 15.67
CA PRO A 292 -10.13 2.87 14.74
C PRO A 292 -10.42 4.25 15.32
N ARG A 293 -10.56 5.25 14.45
CA ARG A 293 -10.99 6.59 14.88
C ARG A 293 -12.38 6.48 15.49
N LYS A 294 -12.60 7.01 16.69
CA LYS A 294 -13.95 7.14 17.25
C LYS A 294 -14.76 8.01 16.29
N GLN A 295 -15.89 7.52 15.82
CA GLN A 295 -16.88 8.37 15.18
C GLN A 295 -17.45 9.29 16.27
N ALA A 296 -17.40 10.60 16.03
CA ALA A 296 -18.03 11.59 16.89
C ALA A 296 -19.56 11.50 16.76
#